data_AF-A0A6J4S6F7-F1
#
_entry.id   AF-A0A6J4S6F7-F1
#
_cell.length_a   1.000
_cell.length_b   1.000
_cell.length_c   1.000
_cell.angle_alpha   90.00
_cell.angle_beta   90.00
_cell.angle_gamma   90.00
#
_symmetry.space_group_name_H-M   'P 1'
#
loop_
_entity.id
_entity.type
_entity.pdbx_description
1 polymer ?
#
loop_
_entity_poly.entity_id
_entity_poly.type
_entity_poly.pdbx_seq_one_letter_code
_entity_poly.pdbx_strand_id
1 'polypeptide(L)' 'MIHGSDDRYVPVSNAALAGAIPDSRLVVLRDAGHLVFIERAWEVNREVTSFLESR' A
#
# COMPACT_ATOMS: atom_id res chain seq x y z
N MET A 1 -2.20 4.58 1.88
CA MET A 1 -2.67 3.18 1.77
C MET A 1 -1.71 2.43 0.89
N ILE A 2 -1.22 1.27 1.34
CA ILE A 2 -0.37 0.38 0.55
C ILE A 2 -1.13 -0.93 0.37
N HIS A 3 -1.23 -1.45 -0.86
CA HIS A 3 -2.00 -2.65 -1.20
C HIS A 3 -1.23 -3.52 -2.20
N GLY A 4 -1.37 -4.84 -2.13
CA GLY A 4 -0.85 -5.76 -3.16
C GLY A 4 -1.81 -5.91 -4.35
N SER A 5 -1.30 -5.93 -5.58
CA SER A 5 -2.16 -6.08 -6.78
C SER A 5 -2.94 -7.40 -6.81
N ASP A 6 -2.41 -8.42 -6.16
CA ASP A 6 -2.87 -9.80 -6.23
C ASP A 6 -3.49 -10.25 -4.91
N ASP A 7 -3.88 -9.30 -4.05
CA ASP A 7 -4.55 -9.58 -2.79
C ASP A 7 -5.90 -10.28 -3.04
N ARG A 8 -5.97 -11.55 -2.62
CA ARG A 8 -7.16 -12.40 -2.73
C ARG A 8 -8.03 -12.39 -1.47
N TYR A 9 -7.56 -11.78 -0.38
CA TYR A 9 -8.29 -11.67 0.88
C TYR A 9 -9.07 -10.35 0.93
N VAL A 10 -8.40 -9.25 0.55
CA VAL A 10 -9.02 -7.93 0.39
C VAL A 10 -8.76 -7.46 -1.03
N PRO A 11 -9.75 -7.50 -1.95
CA PRO A 11 -9.55 -7.13 -3.35
C PRO A 11 -8.96 -5.72 -3.51
N VAL A 12 -8.03 -5.55 -4.45
CA VAL A 12 -7.34 -4.27 -4.71
C VAL A 12 -8.28 -3.10 -5.02
N SER A 13 -9.52 -3.38 -5.48
CA SER A 13 -10.56 -2.36 -5.66
C SER A 13 -10.90 -1.61 -4.39
N ASN A 14 -10.74 -2.23 -3.21
CA ASN A 14 -10.95 -1.55 -1.93
C ASN A 14 -9.94 -0.43 -1.69
N ALA A 15 -8.80 -0.43 -2.40
CA ALA A 15 -7.81 0.62 -2.29
C ALA A 15 -8.33 1.99 -2.80
N ALA A 16 -9.43 2.01 -3.57
CA ALA A 16 -10.13 3.23 -3.96
C ALA A 16 -10.63 4.07 -2.78
N LEU A 17 -10.83 3.45 -1.60
CA LEU A 17 -11.21 4.15 -0.36
C LEU A 17 -10.19 5.22 0.06
N ALA A 18 -8.92 5.09 -0.36
CA ALA A 18 -7.92 6.13 -0.14
C ALA A 18 -8.38 7.49 -0.70
N GLY A 19 -9.11 7.50 -1.82
CA GLY A 19 -9.63 8.74 -2.41
C GLY A 19 -10.60 9.53 -1.53
N ALA A 20 -11.16 8.92 -0.48
CA ALA A 20 -12.02 9.60 0.48
C ALA A 20 -11.25 10.30 1.62
N ILE A 21 -9.93 10.11 1.71
CA ILE A 21 -9.09 10.68 2.77
C ILE A 21 -8.24 11.80 2.17
N PRO A 22 -8.45 13.08 2.57
CA PRO A 22 -7.62 14.20 2.12
C PRO A 22 -6.13 13.97 2.37
N ASP A 23 -5.30 14.43 1.44
CA ASP A 23 -3.83 14.33 1.47
C ASP A 23 -3.27 12.90 1.59
N SER A 24 -4.13 11.89 1.42
CA SER A 24 -3.69 10.51 1.41
C SER A 24 -3.00 10.16 0.08
N ARG A 25 -2.15 9.13 0.13
CA ARG A 25 -1.49 8.55 -1.04
C ARG A 25 -1.84 7.08 -1.15
N LEU A 26 -2.12 6.61 -2.36
CA LEU A 26 -2.32 5.20 -2.67
C LEU A 26 -1.09 4.64 -3.39
N VAL A 27 -0.56 3.54 -2.87
CA VAL A 27 0.52 2.76 -3.48
C VAL A 27 0.02 1.33 -3.69
N VAL A 28 -0.02 0.88 -4.93
CA VAL A 28 -0.34 -0.51 -5.28
C VAL A 28 0.94 -1.20 -5.74
N LEU A 29 1.39 -2.20 -5.00
CA LEU A 29 2.59 -2.98 -5.32
C LEU A 29 2.19 -4.17 -6.19
N ARG A 30 2.77 -4.24 -7.39
CA ARG A 30 2.55 -5.35 -8.33
C ARG A 30 3.10 -6.66 -7.77
N ASP A 31 2.55 -7.79 -8.21
CA ASP A 31 3.05 -9.13 -7.88
C ASP A 31 3.15 -9.36 -6.37
N ALA A 32 2.15 -8.90 -5.61
CA ALA A 32 2.09 -9.02 -4.16
C ALA A 32 0.65 -9.27 -3.70
N GLY A 33 0.50 -10.18 -2.73
CA GLY A 33 -0.76 -10.54 -2.12
C GLY A 33 -1.10 -9.69 -0.88
N HIS A 34 -1.84 -10.31 0.04
CA HIS A 34 -2.38 -9.65 1.22
C HIS A 34 -1.29 -9.23 2.22
N LEU A 35 -0.25 -10.05 2.39
CA LEU A 35 0.82 -9.80 3.34
C LEU A 35 1.94 -8.98 2.66
N VAL A 36 1.54 -7.86 2.04
CA VAL A 36 2.41 -6.99 1.23
C VAL A 36 3.67 -6.49 1.96
N PHE A 37 3.61 -6.36 3.28
CA PHE A 37 4.74 -5.97 4.13
C PHE A 37 5.76 -7.11 4.37
N ILE A 38 5.39 -8.36 4.08
CA ILE A 38 6.31 -9.50 4.04
C ILE A 38 6.83 -9.68 2.60
N GLU A 39 5.92 -9.70 1.63
CA GLU A 39 6.22 -10.01 0.22
C GLU A 39 7.07 -8.92 -0.46
N ARG A 40 6.85 -7.64 -0.09
CA ARG A 40 7.53 -6.46 -0.63
C ARG A 40 8.08 -5.58 0.49
N ALA A 41 8.70 -6.22 1.48
CA ALA A 41 9.15 -5.58 2.71
C ALA A 41 10.05 -4.34 2.47
N TRP A 42 10.94 -4.40 1.48
CA TRP A 42 11.84 -3.27 1.18
C TRP A 42 11.07 -2.04 0.68
N GLU A 43 10.17 -2.22 -0.30
CA GLU A 43 9.34 -1.14 -0.82
C GLU A 43 8.41 -0.59 0.24
N VAL A 44 7.75 -1.46 1.02
CA VAL A 44 6.86 -1.03 2.10
C VAL A 44 7.63 -0.20 3.13
N ASN A 45 8.79 -0.67 3.58
CA ASN A 45 9.61 0.07 4.53
C ASN A 45 10.06 1.42 3.95
N ARG A 46 10.44 1.48 2.67
CA ARG A 46 10.81 2.74 2.01
C ARG A 46 9.65 3.75 2.02
N GLU A 47 8.45 3.33 1.65
CA GLU A 47 7.27 4.20 1.61
C GLU A 47 6.86 4.66 3.02
N VAL A 48 6.97 3.78 4.03
CA VAL A 48 6.71 4.12 5.43
C VAL A 48 7.72 5.13 5.95
N THR A 49 9.03 4.89 5.74
CA THR A 49 10.08 5.83 6.15
C THR A 49 9.90 7.19 5.48
N SER A 50 9.68 7.22 4.16
CA SER A 50 9.43 8.45 3.42
C SER A 50 8.21 9.22 3.94
N PHE A 51 7.13 8.52 4.31
CA PHE A 51 5.95 9.15 4.92
C PHE A 51 6.23 9.76 6.30
N LEU A 52 7.06 9.09 7.12
CA LEU A 52 7.41 9.57 8.46
C LEU A 52 8.38 10.75 8.42
N GLU A 53 9.31 10.75 7.46
CA GLU A 53 10.32 11.81 7.27
C GLU A 53 9.76 13.04 6.56
N SER A 54 8.66 12.93 5.81
CA SER A 54 8.01 14.07 5.16
C SER A 54 7.20 14.96 6.12
N ARG A 55 7.59 15.01 7.41
CA ARG A 55 6.99 15.84 8.46
C ARG A 55 7.76 17.12 8.69
#